data_AF-A0A645FTA8-F1
#
_entry.id   AF-A0A645FTA8-F1
#
_cell.length_a   1.000
_cell.length_b   1.000
_cell.length_c   1.000
_cell.angle_alpha   90.00
_cell.angle_beta   90.00
_cell.angle_gamma   90.00
#
_symmetry.space_group_name_H-M   'P 1'
#
loop_
_entity.id
_entity.type
_entity.pdbx_description
1 polymer ?
#
loop_
_entity_poly.entity_id
_entity_poly.type
_entity_poly.pdbx_seq_one_letter_code
_entity_poly.pdbx_strand_id
1 'polypeptide(L)'
;MIRQPDFVTSEVLEKAKEVLLKKKPQLDISKVRLVEFEEGLCAQILHLGPYDDEPATIAQLVDFVNESGYVEDFEIRKHHEIYLGDPRKTKSENLKTVIRHPVKK
;
A
#
# COMPACT_ATOMS: atom_id res chain seq x y z
N MET A 1 2.34 -2.01 -2.88
CA MET A 1 3.67 -2.62 -3.17
C MET A 1 3.99 -3.64 -2.09
N ILE A 2 4.94 -4.56 -2.27
CA ILE A 2 5.42 -5.44 -1.20
C ILE A 2 6.86 -5.02 -0.88
N ARG A 3 7.09 -4.47 0.32
CA ARG A 3 8.43 -4.06 0.75
C ARG A 3 9.37 -5.26 0.74
N GLN A 4 10.56 -5.06 0.22
CA GLN A 4 11.65 -6.05 0.27
C GLN A 4 12.73 -5.57 1.25
N PRO A 5 13.48 -6.47 1.88
CA PRO A 5 14.69 -6.12 2.62
C PRO A 5 15.77 -5.54 1.71
N ASP A 6 16.69 -4.76 2.29
CA ASP A 6 17.70 -3.98 1.54
C ASP A 6 18.67 -4.85 0.73
N PHE A 7 18.85 -6.13 1.08
CA PHE A 7 19.71 -7.04 0.32
C PHE A 7 19.09 -7.51 -1.02
N VAL A 8 17.81 -7.23 -1.26
CA VAL A 8 17.12 -7.66 -2.48
C VAL A 8 17.49 -6.71 -3.61
N THR A 9 18.45 -7.12 -4.43
CA THR A 9 18.86 -6.41 -5.65
C THR A 9 18.10 -6.89 -6.88
N SER A 10 18.32 -6.24 -8.03
CA SER A 10 17.78 -6.67 -9.32
C SER A 10 18.22 -8.10 -9.69
N GLU A 11 19.47 -8.49 -9.37
CA GLU A 11 19.98 -9.84 -9.60
C GLU A 11 19.26 -10.88 -8.74
N VAL A 12 18.94 -10.54 -7.49
CA VAL A 12 18.15 -11.39 -6.59
C VAL A 12 16.74 -11.60 -7.15
N LEU A 13 16.11 -10.52 -7.66
CA LEU A 13 14.80 -10.60 -8.28
C LEU A 13 14.80 -11.50 -9.53
N GLU A 14 15.75 -11.31 -10.45
CA GLU A 14 15.80 -12.10 -11.69
C GLU A 14 16.05 -13.58 -11.41
N LYS A 15 16.96 -13.90 -10.48
CA LYS A 15 17.16 -15.29 -10.03
C LYS A 15 15.88 -15.89 -9.42
N ALA A 16 15.13 -15.11 -8.64
CA ALA A 16 13.86 -15.56 -8.08
C ALA A 16 12.82 -15.84 -9.17
N LYS A 17 12.74 -14.99 -10.21
CA LYS A 17 11.87 -15.20 -11.38
C LYS A 17 12.19 -16.51 -12.10
N GLU A 18 13.47 -16.79 -12.36
CA GLU A 18 13.90 -18.05 -13.00
C GLU A 18 13.49 -19.29 -12.20
N VAL A 19 13.75 -19.28 -10.88
CA VAL A 19 13.41 -20.40 -10.00
C VAL A 19 11.90 -20.61 -9.95
N LEU A 20 11.11 -19.53 -9.95
CA LEU A 20 9.66 -19.59 -9.93
C LEU A 20 9.10 -20.16 -11.23
N LEU A 21 9.58 -19.70 -12.39
CA LEU A 21 9.09 -20.16 -13.70
C LEU A 21 9.37 -21.64 -13.95
N LYS A 22 10.47 -22.19 -13.40
CA LYS A 22 10.72 -23.65 -13.42
C LYS A 22 9.64 -24.44 -12.66
N LYS A 23 9.08 -23.87 -11.59
CA LYS A 23 8.04 -24.51 -10.75
C LYS A 23 6.62 -24.19 -11.20
N LYS A 24 6.40 -23.00 -11.78
CA LYS A 24 5.10 -22.44 -12.16
C LYS A 24 5.21 -21.70 -13.51
N PRO A 25 5.46 -22.42 -14.62
CA PRO A 25 5.69 -21.81 -15.93
C PRO A 25 4.49 -21.03 -16.48
N GLN A 26 3.29 -21.32 -15.98
CA GLN A 26 2.05 -20.66 -16.39
C GLN A 26 1.83 -19.27 -15.74
N LEU A 27 2.63 -18.90 -14.74
CA LEU A 27 2.44 -17.65 -14.02
C LEU A 27 3.09 -16.49 -14.78
N ASP A 28 2.29 -15.52 -15.21
CA ASP A 28 2.81 -14.29 -15.80
C ASP A 28 3.43 -13.40 -14.72
N ILE A 29 4.74 -13.19 -14.81
CA ILE A 29 5.52 -12.33 -13.93
C ILE A 29 6.20 -11.18 -14.67
N SER A 30 5.80 -10.92 -15.92
CA SER A 30 6.39 -9.87 -16.79
C SER A 30 6.28 -8.46 -16.19
N LYS A 31 5.24 -8.21 -15.39
CA LYS A 31 5.00 -6.91 -14.74
C LYS A 31 5.74 -6.73 -13.42
N VAL A 32 6.38 -7.78 -12.90
CA VAL A 32 7.09 -7.73 -11.62
C VAL A 32 8.41 -6.97 -11.80
N ARG A 33 8.55 -5.89 -11.05
CA ARG A 33 9.74 -5.03 -11.01
C ARG A 33 10.12 -4.70 -9.58
N LEU A 34 11.42 -4.52 -9.36
CA LEU A 34 11.96 -3.93 -8.14
C LEU A 34 11.99 -2.41 -8.33
N VAL A 35 11.58 -1.67 -7.31
CA VAL A 35 11.55 -0.21 -7.34
C VAL A 35 11.91 0.30 -5.95
N GLU A 36 12.84 1.26 -5.92
CA GLU A 36 13.00 2.13 -4.76
C GLU A 36 11.92 3.21 -4.82
N PHE A 37 11.29 3.48 -3.68
CA PHE A 37 10.19 4.42 -3.61
C PHE A 37 10.22 5.14 -2.26
N GLU A 38 10.48 6.44 -2.30
CA GLU A 38 10.28 7.33 -1.18
C GLU A 38 8.88 7.93 -1.28
N GLU A 39 8.01 7.54 -0.34
CA GLU A 39 6.62 8.01 -0.36
C GLU A 39 6.49 9.46 0.07
N GLY A 40 7.44 9.97 0.87
CA GLY A 40 7.43 11.31 1.44
C GLY A 40 6.50 11.46 2.66
N LEU A 41 6.18 12.71 3.00
CA LEU A 41 5.33 13.06 4.14
C LEU A 41 3.87 12.66 3.88
N CYS A 42 3.30 11.85 4.76
CA CYS A 42 1.90 11.41 4.68
C CYS A 42 1.21 11.57 6.03
N ALA A 43 -0.10 11.75 6.00
CA ALA A 43 -0.98 11.46 7.12
C ALA A 43 -1.51 10.02 7.00
N GLN A 44 -1.80 9.37 8.13
CA GLN A 44 -2.29 7.99 8.12
C GLN A 44 -3.31 7.71 9.22
N ILE A 45 -4.22 6.78 8.95
CA ILE A 45 -5.25 6.32 9.89
C ILE A 45 -5.49 4.82 9.72
N LEU A 46 -5.85 4.14 10.81
CA LEU A 46 -6.26 2.73 10.75
C LEU A 46 -7.78 2.66 10.55
N HIS A 47 -8.21 2.13 9.42
CA HIS A 47 -9.60 1.75 9.19
C HIS A 47 -9.88 0.35 9.77
N LEU A 48 -11.00 0.23 10.47
CA LEU A 48 -11.51 -1.02 11.03
C LEU A 48 -12.90 -1.28 10.43
N GLY A 49 -13.05 -2.41 9.74
CA GLY A 49 -14.32 -2.78 9.11
C GLY A 49 -14.21 -2.96 7.59
N PRO A 50 -15.37 -3.07 6.91
CA PRO A 50 -15.43 -3.30 5.47
C PRO A 50 -14.94 -2.08 4.67
N TYR A 51 -14.34 -2.35 3.51
CA TYR A 51 -13.81 -1.30 2.63
C TYR A 51 -14.84 -0.25 2.20
N ASP A 52 -16.12 -0.62 2.11
CA ASP A 52 -17.21 0.31 1.76
C ASP A 52 -17.40 1.42 2.82
N ASP A 53 -16.93 1.21 4.05
CA ASP A 53 -17.01 2.18 5.16
C ASP A 53 -15.76 3.08 5.26
N GLU A 54 -14.75 2.86 4.41
CA GLU A 54 -13.54 3.69 4.36
C GLU A 54 -13.80 5.19 4.17
N PRO A 55 -14.80 5.66 3.38
CA PRO A 55 -15.06 7.09 3.21
C PRO A 55 -15.24 7.86 4.53
N ALA A 56 -15.85 7.24 5.54
CA ALA A 56 -16.01 7.86 6.86
C ALA A 56 -14.69 7.98 7.63
N THR A 57 -13.76 7.05 7.42
CA THR A 57 -12.41 7.08 7.99
C THR A 57 -11.52 8.07 7.22
N ILE A 58 -11.67 8.15 5.90
CA ILE A 58 -10.98 9.12 5.06
C ILE A 58 -11.38 10.55 5.43
N ALA A 59 -12.68 10.82 5.65
CA ALA A 59 -13.15 12.13 6.10
C ALA A 59 -12.45 12.59 7.39
N GLN A 60 -12.33 11.70 8.38
CA GLN A 60 -11.61 11.98 9.62
C GLN A 60 -10.11 12.28 9.39
N LEU A 61 -9.48 11.58 8.44
CA LEU A 61 -8.09 11.85 8.06
C LEU A 61 -7.95 13.23 7.40
N VAL A 62 -8.87 13.60 6.52
CA VAL A 62 -8.88 14.90 5.84
C VAL A 62 -9.07 16.03 6.84
N ASP A 63 -10.00 15.88 7.78
CA ASP A 63 -10.22 16.85 8.85
C ASP A 63 -8.94 17.05 9.68
N PHE A 64 -8.31 15.95 10.10
CA PHE A 64 -7.03 16.00 10.82
C PHE A 64 -5.92 16.71 10.02
N VAL A 65 -5.81 16.45 8.71
CA VAL A 65 -4.82 17.09 7.83
C VAL A 65 -5.02 18.60 7.79
N ASN A 66 -6.26 19.04 7.58
CA ASN A 66 -6.62 20.46 7.52
C ASN A 66 -6.39 21.16 8.87
N GLU A 67 -6.82 20.55 9.98
CA GLU A 67 -6.62 21.07 11.34
C GLU A 67 -5.12 21.17 11.70
N SER A 68 -4.30 20.29 11.14
CA SER A 68 -2.85 20.30 11.33
C SER A 68 -2.11 21.33 10.48
N GLY A 69 -2.82 22.09 9.63
CA GLY A 69 -2.24 23.10 8.74
C GLY A 69 -1.51 22.52 7.52
N TYR A 70 -1.96 21.35 7.05
CA TYR A 70 -1.50 20.72 5.82
C TYR A 70 -2.64 20.62 4.81
N VAL A 71 -2.31 20.27 3.57
CA VAL A 71 -3.25 19.92 2.51
C VAL A 71 -2.84 18.60 1.86
N GLU A 72 -3.80 17.92 1.24
CA GLU A 72 -3.54 16.69 0.51
C GLU A 72 -2.75 16.96 -0.79
N ASP A 73 -1.81 16.07 -1.11
CA ASP A 73 -0.84 16.24 -2.19
C ASP A 73 -0.99 15.16 -3.28
N PHE A 74 -2.12 15.17 -3.98
CA PHE A 74 -2.49 14.15 -4.98
C PHE A 74 -2.16 14.50 -6.43
N GLU A 75 -1.39 15.57 -6.70
CA GLU A 75 -1.04 15.95 -8.08
C GLU A 75 -0.28 14.84 -8.81
N ILE A 76 0.66 14.19 -8.13
CA ILE A 76 1.50 13.10 -8.66
C ILE A 76 1.45 11.86 -7.74
N ARG A 77 1.31 12.08 -6.42
CA ARG A 77 1.33 11.03 -5.41
C ARG A 77 -0.08 10.44 -5.26
N LYS A 78 -0.16 9.24 -4.69
CA LYS A 78 -1.37 8.40 -4.73
C LYS A 78 -1.89 8.11 -3.33
N HIS A 79 -3.20 7.85 -3.26
CA HIS A 79 -3.81 7.16 -2.12
C HIS A 79 -3.13 5.80 -1.93
N HIS A 80 -2.78 5.47 -0.69
CA HIS A 80 -2.04 4.26 -0.39
C HIS A 80 -2.68 3.49 0.77
N GLU A 81 -3.08 2.26 0.48
CA GLU A 81 -3.65 1.33 1.45
C GLU A 81 -2.65 0.22 1.79
N ILE A 82 -2.58 -0.14 3.07
CA ILE A 82 -1.83 -1.31 3.55
C ILE A 82 -2.82 -2.28 4.20
N TYR A 83 -3.10 -3.37 3.50
CA TYR A 83 -3.99 -4.42 4.00
C TYR A 83 -3.27 -5.31 5.01
N LEU A 84 -3.76 -5.32 6.25
CA LEU A 84 -3.21 -6.14 7.34
C LEU A 84 -3.92 -7.50 7.47
N GLY A 85 -5.11 -7.64 6.89
CA GLY A 85 -5.90 -8.87 6.86
C GLY A 85 -6.08 -9.43 5.45
N ASP A 86 -6.28 -10.75 5.34
CA ASP A 86 -6.71 -11.39 4.08
C ASP A 86 -8.25 -11.37 4.02
N PRO A 87 -8.87 -10.59 3.11
CA PRO A 87 -10.33 -10.48 3.04
C PRO A 87 -11.03 -11.80 2.70
N ARG A 88 -10.30 -12.81 2.21
CA ARG A 88 -10.86 -14.14 1.93
C ARG A 88 -10.95 -15.01 3.18
N LYS A 89 -10.33 -14.61 4.29
CA LYS A 89 -10.21 -15.38 5.54
C LYS A 89 -10.73 -14.64 6.76
N THR A 90 -10.83 -13.32 6.68
CA THR A 90 -11.24 -12.45 7.79
C THR A 90 -12.66 -11.95 7.55
N LYS A 91 -13.51 -12.01 8.58
CA LYS A 91 -14.85 -11.41 8.51
C LYS A 91 -14.72 -9.89 8.28
N SER A 92 -15.61 -9.31 7.49
CA SER A 92 -15.56 -7.90 7.07
C SER A 92 -15.39 -6.92 8.22
N GLU A 93 -16.10 -7.13 9.34
CA GLU A 93 -16.06 -6.28 10.52
C GLU A 93 -14.71 -6.32 11.27
N ASN A 94 -13.86 -7.29 10.98
CA ASN A 94 -12.54 -7.46 11.58
C ASN A 94 -11.38 -7.10 10.63
N LEU A 95 -11.70 -6.63 9.42
CA LEU A 95 -10.68 -6.17 8.48
C LEU A 95 -9.98 -4.93 9.03
N LYS A 96 -8.69 -4.83 8.71
CA LYS A 96 -7.82 -3.75 9.13
C LYS A 96 -7.03 -3.26 7.94
N THR A 97 -7.20 -1.99 7.61
CA THR A 97 -6.49 -1.31 6.51
C THR A 97 -5.85 -0.05 7.05
N VAL A 98 -4.54 0.13 6.84
CA VAL A 98 -3.93 1.46 7.07
C VAL A 98 -4.14 2.28 5.81
N ILE A 99 -4.84 3.40 5.93
CA ILE A 99 -5.02 4.38 4.87
C ILE A 99 -3.96 5.48 5.04
N ARG A 100 -3.28 5.83 3.94
CA ARG A 100 -2.25 6.88 3.91
C ARG A 100 -2.52 7.86 2.79
N HIS A 101 -2.56 9.14 3.14
CA HIS A 101 -2.69 10.24 2.19
C HIS A 101 -1.40 11.06 2.15
N PRO A 102 -0.84 11.32 0.96
CA PRO A 102 0.28 12.24 0.81
C PRO A 102 -0.15 13.66 1.21
N VAL A 103 0.70 14.39 1.95
CA VAL A 103 0.41 15.76 2.38
C VAL A 103 1.57 16.70 2.10
N LYS A 104 1.26 18.00 2.01
CA LYS A 104 2.20 19.12 1.94
C LYS A 104 1.69 20.31 2.77
N LYS A 105 2.57 21.26 3.08
CA LYS A 105 2.17 22.55 3.66
C LYS A 105 1.71 23.51 2.57
#